data_AF-A0A6V7TKA1-F1
#
_entry.id   AF-A0A6V7TKA1-F1
#
_cell.length_a   1.000
_cell.length_b   1.000
_cell.length_c   1.000
_cell.angle_alpha   90.00
_cell.angle_beta   90.00
_cell.angle_gamma   90.00
#
_symmetry.space_group_name_H-M   'P 1'
#
loop_
_entity.id
_entity.type
_entity.pdbx_description
1 polymer ?
#
loop_
_entity_poly.entity_id
_entity_poly.type
_entity_poly.pdbx_seq_one_letter_code
_entity_poly.pdbx_strand_id
1 'polypeptide(L)'
;MLVPFISRDEFEFFQTLEMHLRVENPPLSGRDHLAYRSFYAPCKFVVDGDLCEQYSTLDTGKQREIASALGLQPGVVVKKLEDLRTRYAF
;
A
#
# COMPACT_ATOMS: atom_id res chain seq x y z
N MET A 1 -0.64 -0.06 14.65
CA MET A 1 -0.55 -1.49 15.01
C MET A 1 0.36 -2.18 13.98
N LEU A 2 1.16 -3.16 14.36
CA LEU A 2 1.93 -3.95 13.39
C LEU A 2 1.23 -5.28 13.15
N VAL A 3 1.10 -5.65 11.88
CA VAL A 3 0.38 -6.84 11.43
C VAL A 3 1.34 -7.72 10.64
N PRO A 4 1.47 -9.02 10.98
CA PRO A 4 2.27 -9.94 10.19
C PRO A 4 1.52 -10.38 8.93
N PHE A 5 2.23 -10.50 7.82
CA PHE A 5 1.69 -11.14 6.61
C PHE A 5 1.68 -12.67 6.75
N ILE A 6 0.69 -13.31 6.15
CA ILE A 6 0.51 -14.77 6.22
C ILE A 6 1.43 -15.48 5.22
N SER A 7 1.73 -14.83 4.10
CA SER A 7 2.58 -15.38 3.06
C SER A 7 3.53 -14.33 2.50
N ARG A 8 4.59 -14.80 1.83
CA ARG A 8 5.52 -13.95 1.10
C ARG A 8 4.83 -13.24 -0.06
N ASP A 9 3.95 -13.93 -0.78
CA ASP A 9 3.19 -13.35 -1.90
C ASP A 9 2.30 -12.18 -1.44
N GLU A 10 1.74 -12.29 -0.24
CA GLU A 10 0.97 -11.19 0.35
C GLU A 10 1.86 -9.99 0.67
N PHE A 11 3.04 -10.21 1.26
CA PHE A 11 4.02 -9.15 1.48
C PHE A 11 4.45 -8.48 0.16
N GLU A 12 4.80 -9.27 -0.86
CA GLU A 12 5.24 -8.75 -2.17
C GLU A 12 4.12 -7.95 -2.87
N PHE A 13 2.86 -8.39 -2.75
CA PHE A 13 1.70 -7.64 -3.23
C PHE A 13 1.60 -6.25 -2.57
N PHE A 14 1.61 -6.19 -1.23
CA PHE A 14 1.46 -4.92 -0.51
C PHE A 14 2.69 -4.02 -0.69
N GLN A 15 3.90 -4.59 -0.77
CA GLN A 15 5.12 -3.85 -1.09
C GLN A 15 5.04 -3.20 -2.47
N THR A 16 4.52 -3.91 -3.47
CA THR A 16 4.37 -3.37 -4.83
C THR A 16 3.28 -2.30 -4.88
N LEU A 17 2.17 -2.51 -4.18
CA LEU A 17 1.10 -1.50 -4.05
C LEU A 17 1.62 -0.20 -3.41
N GLU A 18 2.37 -0.32 -2.31
CA GLU A 18 2.99 0.84 -1.63
C GLU A 18 3.92 1.60 -2.58
N MET A 19 4.74 0.89 -3.36
CA MET A 19 5.64 1.52 -4.34
C MET A 19 4.88 2.35 -5.37
N HIS A 20 3.75 1.86 -5.90
CA HIS A 20 2.91 2.64 -6.80
C HIS A 20 2.32 3.88 -6.11
N LEU A 21 1.83 3.74 -4.89
CA LEU A 21 1.19 4.84 -4.16
C LEU A 21 2.17 5.93 -3.73
N ARG A 22 3.45 5.60 -3.51
CA ARG A 22 4.49 6.63 -3.27
C ARG A 22 4.64 7.60 -4.43
N VAL A 23 4.39 7.14 -5.67
CA VAL A 23 4.48 7.96 -6.88
C VAL A 23 3.15 8.64 -7.18
N GLU A 24 2.06 7.89 -7.11
CA GLU A 24 0.73 8.35 -7.52
C GLU A 24 0.00 9.17 -6.46
N ASN A 25 0.38 9.03 -5.19
CA ASN A 25 -0.18 9.77 -4.07
C ASN A 25 0.91 10.26 -3.10
N PRO A 26 1.78 11.19 -3.55
CA PRO A 26 2.88 11.67 -2.74
C PRO A 26 2.38 12.42 -1.49
N PRO A 27 3.15 12.43 -0.38
CA PRO A 27 2.75 13.15 0.83
C PRO A 27 2.47 14.64 0.57
N LEU A 28 1.35 15.14 1.12
CA LEU A 28 0.85 16.52 0.91
C LEU A 28 1.87 17.63 1.23
N SER A 29 2.79 17.37 2.16
CA SER A 29 3.82 18.34 2.58
C SER A 29 5.05 18.37 1.66
N GLY A 30 5.04 17.63 0.55
CA GLY A 30 6.17 17.52 -0.38
C GLY A 30 7.33 16.68 0.15
N ARG A 31 7.16 16.00 1.28
CA ARG A 31 8.17 15.10 1.84
C ARG A 31 8.19 13.77 1.09
N ASP A 32 9.36 13.22 0.83
CA ASP A 32 9.48 11.85 0.32
C ASP A 32 9.03 10.82 1.37
N HIS A 33 8.15 9.90 0.96
CA HIS A 33 7.55 8.92 1.86
C HIS A 33 8.59 7.96 2.46
N LEU A 34 9.51 7.45 1.63
CA LEU A 34 10.52 6.50 2.08
C LEU A 34 11.53 7.16 3.02
N ALA A 35 11.92 8.40 2.74
CA ALA A 35 12.75 9.22 3.63
C ALA A 35 12.03 9.56 4.95
N TYR A 36 10.72 9.76 4.92
CA TYR A 36 9.92 9.92 6.15
C TYR A 36 9.94 8.65 7.00
N ARG A 37 9.65 7.48 6.41
CA ARG A 37 9.65 6.20 7.12
C ARG A 37 11.06 5.73 7.51
N SER A 38 12.10 6.23 6.85
CA SER A 38 13.52 5.93 7.12
C SER A 38 14.26 7.04 7.87
N PHE A 39 13.57 7.80 8.73
CA PHE A 39 14.10 9.05 9.28
C PHE A 39 15.43 8.91 10.05
N TYR A 40 15.55 7.88 10.88
CA TYR A 40 16.77 7.60 11.65
C TYR A 40 17.53 6.35 11.16
N ALA A 41 16.81 5.39 10.60
CA ALA A 41 17.37 4.15 10.07
C ALA A 41 16.55 3.71 8.85
N PRO A 42 17.15 3.00 7.87
CA PRO A 42 16.44 2.48 6.71
C PRO A 42 15.27 1.58 7.10
N CYS A 43 14.09 1.84 6.53
CA CYS A 43 12.94 0.94 6.66
C CYS A 43 13.27 -0.43 6.07
N LYS A 44 12.95 -1.51 6.80
CA LYS A 44 13.27 -2.88 6.40
C LYS A 44 12.14 -3.84 6.78
N PHE A 45 11.64 -4.58 5.78
CA PHE A 45 10.57 -5.58 5.93
C PHE A 45 9.27 -5.05 6.57
N VAL A 46 8.94 -3.78 6.33
CA VAL A 46 7.68 -3.16 6.77
C VAL A 46 7.07 -2.42 5.58
N VAL A 47 5.75 -2.56 5.43
CA VAL A 47 4.95 -1.84 4.43
C VAL A 47 4.04 -0.86 5.17
N ASP A 48 3.92 0.37 4.67
CA ASP A 48 3.02 1.37 5.23
C ASP A 48 1.56 1.12 4.82
N GLY A 49 0.80 0.46 5.70
CA GLY A 49 -0.63 0.20 5.49
C GLY A 49 -1.48 1.46 5.34
N ASP A 50 -1.13 2.55 6.05
CA ASP A 50 -1.88 3.81 6.00
C ASP A 50 -1.76 4.47 4.61
N LEU A 51 -0.62 4.29 3.94
CA LEU A 51 -0.47 4.70 2.55
C LEU A 51 -1.29 3.79 1.63
N CYS A 52 -1.19 2.47 1.83
CA CYS A 52 -1.90 1.48 1.02
C CYS A 52 -3.44 1.66 1.04
N GLU A 53 -4.03 2.02 2.18
CA GLU A 53 -5.48 2.26 2.29
C GLU A 53 -5.96 3.46 1.45
N GLN A 54 -5.07 4.41 1.14
CA GLN A 54 -5.39 5.57 0.28
C GLN A 54 -5.58 5.19 -1.20
N TYR A 55 -5.32 3.93 -1.58
CA TYR A 55 -5.69 3.43 -2.90
C TYR A 55 -7.16 3.72 -3.25
N SER A 56 -8.05 3.57 -2.26
CA SER A 56 -9.49 3.80 -2.42
C SER A 56 -9.85 5.26 -2.71
N THR A 57 -8.99 6.21 -2.35
CA THR A 57 -9.22 7.66 -2.54
C THR A 57 -8.68 8.18 -3.86
N LEU A 58 -7.93 7.37 -4.62
CA LEU A 58 -7.43 7.74 -5.94
C LEU A 58 -8.57 7.86 -6.96
N ASP A 59 -8.34 8.65 -8.00
CA ASP A 59 -9.20 8.67 -9.18
C ASP A 59 -9.33 7.26 -9.79
N THR A 60 -10.51 6.94 -10.31
CA THR A 60 -10.81 5.60 -10.87
C THR A 60 -9.83 5.21 -11.99
N GLY A 61 -9.32 6.17 -12.76
CA GLY A 61 -8.29 5.94 -13.78
C GLY A 61 -6.99 5.40 -13.17
N LYS A 62 -6.50 6.04 -12.10
CA LYS A 62 -5.29 5.62 -11.39
C LYS A 62 -5.46 4.31 -10.66
N GLN A 63 -6.63 4.08 -10.05
CA GLN A 63 -6.96 2.79 -9.48
C GLN A 63 -6.83 1.65 -10.51
N ARG A 64 -7.37 1.85 -11.73
CA ARG A 64 -7.26 0.86 -12.82
C ARG A 64 -5.83 0.67 -13.30
N GLU A 65 -5.07 1.75 -13.46
CA GLU A 65 -3.67 1.69 -13.88
C GLU A 65 -2.84 0.85 -12.91
N ILE A 66 -2.91 1.15 -11.61
CA ILE A 66 -2.17 0.42 -10.57
C ILE A 66 -2.66 -1.03 -10.46
N ALA A 67 -3.98 -1.27 -10.48
CA ALA A 67 -4.51 -2.63 -10.43
C ALA A 67 -4.05 -3.46 -11.62
N SER A 68 -4.04 -2.87 -12.83
CA SER A 68 -3.53 -3.53 -14.03
C SER A 68 -2.05 -3.85 -13.93
N ALA A 69 -1.23 -2.97 -13.35
CA ALA A 69 0.19 -3.22 -13.10
C ALA A 69 0.40 -4.39 -12.12
N LEU A 70 -0.53 -4.56 -11.17
CA LEU A 70 -0.57 -5.70 -10.24
C LEU A 70 -1.22 -6.96 -10.85
N GLY A 71 -1.71 -6.90 -12.10
CA GLY A 71 -2.42 -8.02 -12.76
C GLY A 71 -3.81 -8.32 -12.18
N LEU A 72 -4.44 -7.34 -11.54
CA LEU A 72 -5.70 -7.48 -10.81
C LEU A 72 -6.75 -6.46 -11.28
N GLN A 73 -7.99 -6.66 -10.84
CA GLN A 73 -9.03 -5.63 -10.96
C GLN A 73 -9.04 -4.75 -9.70
N PRO A 74 -9.43 -3.46 -9.80
CA PRO A 74 -9.46 -2.54 -8.67
C PRO A 74 -10.22 -3.07 -7.44
N GLY A 75 -11.37 -3.71 -7.66
CA GLY A 75 -12.16 -4.29 -6.57
C GLY A 75 -11.43 -5.41 -5.82
N VAL A 76 -10.50 -6.14 -6.47
CA VAL A 76 -9.69 -7.18 -5.81
C VAL A 76 -8.62 -6.55 -4.93
N VAL A 77 -8.05 -5.40 -5.34
CA VAL A 77 -7.10 -4.65 -4.53
C VAL A 77 -7.78 -4.12 -3.26
N VAL A 78 -8.96 -3.51 -3.40
CA VAL A 78 -9.77 -3.03 -2.25
C VAL A 78 -10.11 -4.18 -1.32
N LYS A 79 -10.60 -5.30 -1.86
CA LYS A 79 -10.92 -6.48 -1.06
C LYS A 79 -9.71 -7.00 -0.27
N LYS A 80 -8.52 -7.05 -0.88
CA LYS A 80 -7.29 -7.48 -0.18
C LYS A 80 -6.91 -6.54 0.98
N LEU A 81 -7.10 -5.22 0.82
CA LEU A 81 -6.90 -4.24 1.89
C LEU A 81 -7.88 -4.48 3.06
N GLU A 82 -9.16 -4.64 2.74
CA GLU A 82 -10.22 -4.93 3.72
C GLU A 82 -9.99 -6.27 4.44
N ASP A 83 -9.60 -7.32 3.71
CA ASP A 83 -9.31 -8.64 4.25
C ASP A 83 -8.11 -8.60 5.23
N LEU A 84 -7.07 -7.79 4.95
CA LEU A 84 -5.96 -7.58 5.88
C LEU A 84 -6.43 -6.86 7.14
N ARG A 85 -7.21 -5.78 7.01
CA ARG A 85 -7.75 -5.04 8.15
C ARG A 85 -8.65 -5.92 9.01
N THR A 86 -9.62 -6.59 8.41
CA THR A 86 -10.62 -7.41 9.12
C THR A 86 -10.00 -8.58 9.89
N ARG A 87 -8.86 -9.12 9.42
CA ARG A 87 -8.15 -10.21 10.12
C ARG A 87 -7.52 -9.78 11.44
N TYR A 88 -7.12 -8.51 11.57
CA TYR A 88 -6.28 -8.06 12.69
C TYR A 88 -6.82 -6.81 13.41
N ALA A 89 -7.85 -6.17 12.87
CA ALA A 89 -8.45 -4.94 13.35
C ALA A 89 -9.97 -4.93 13.06
N PHE A 90 -10.62 -3.87 13.55
CA PHE A 90 -12.07 -3.65 13.46
C PHE A 90 -12.45 -2.63 12.39
#